data_AF-A0A7Y5NXH1-F1
#
_entry.id   AF-A0A7Y5NXH1-F1
#
_cell.length_a   1.000
_cell.length_b   1.000
_cell.length_c   1.000
_cell.angle_alpha   90.00
_cell.angle_beta   90.00
_cell.angle_gamma   90.00
#
_symmetry.space_group_name_H-M   'P 1'
#
loop_
_entity.id
_entity.type
_entity.pdbx_description
1 polymer ?
#
loop_
_entity_poly.entity_id
_entity_poly.type
_entity_poly.pdbx_seq_one_letter_code
_entity_poly.pdbx_strand_id
1 'polypeptide(L)'
;MNFNEENFDRIRADRLALAKEVGRDGYNGSTWVQAKKLAARILEEEGALPNDEMRDFEEEKNRDGKIIGIARSFGSDVHVLGDRASGAAFSSPDEKTALHRYMLWRLFDPMLVAPGAERWVNFVMLNPSTADHQKPDKTISRCVGFAKLWGYDGIVVTNLFSWRSTDRSVLPDVDDPEGDANEVNITLIRSVGRCAALVVCAWGNDGYLRGRAGKVTGVLPSAKCFRITKEGAPEHPLYMPAKQELRAWP
;
A
#
# COMPACT_ATOMS: atom_id res chain seq x y z
N MET A 1 -11.24 -8.99 18.49
CA MET A 1 -12.45 -9.25 17.70
C MET A 1 -12.23 -10.60 17.04
N ASN A 2 -12.99 -11.62 17.44
CA ASN A 2 -12.87 -12.96 16.86
C ASN A 2 -13.46 -12.92 15.45
N PHE A 3 -12.63 -13.17 14.44
CA PHE A 3 -13.06 -13.29 13.06
C PHE A 3 -13.77 -14.66 12.90
N ASN A 4 -15.09 -14.70 13.12
CA ASN A 4 -15.94 -15.90 13.02
C ASN A 4 -16.42 -16.16 11.57
N GLU A 5 -16.77 -17.41 11.24
CA GLU A 5 -17.30 -17.87 9.94
C GLU A 5 -18.52 -17.04 9.46
N GLU A 6 -19.34 -16.53 10.37
CA GLU A 6 -20.47 -15.63 10.05
C GLU A 6 -20.07 -14.34 9.32
N ASN A 7 -18.87 -13.82 9.57
CA ASN A 7 -18.38 -12.65 8.82
C ASN A 7 -18.11 -12.98 7.35
N PHE A 8 -17.67 -14.21 7.05
CA PHE A 8 -17.37 -14.62 5.68
C PHE A 8 -18.62 -14.79 4.83
N ASP A 9 -19.67 -15.39 5.38
CA ASP A 9 -20.92 -15.58 4.65
C ASP A 9 -21.63 -14.25 4.38
N ARG A 10 -21.59 -13.31 5.35
CA ARG A 10 -22.09 -11.94 5.13
C ARG A 10 -21.30 -11.22 4.03
N ILE A 11 -19.97 -11.27 4.10
CA ILE A 11 -19.08 -10.70 3.06
C ILE A 11 -19.39 -11.27 1.67
N ARG A 12 -19.66 -12.58 1.58
CA ARG A 12 -19.99 -13.26 0.32
C ARG A 12 -21.37 -12.84 -0.21
N ALA A 13 -22.35 -12.66 0.68
CA ALA A 13 -23.67 -12.17 0.30
C ALA A 13 -23.60 -10.73 -0.23
N ASP A 14 -22.84 -9.85 0.44
CA ASP A 14 -22.63 -8.46 0.01
C ASP A 14 -21.96 -8.39 -1.37
N ARG A 15 -20.99 -9.28 -1.64
CA ARG A 15 -20.35 -9.43 -2.97
C ARG A 15 -21.35 -9.76 -4.07
N LEU A 16 -22.28 -10.68 -3.82
CA LEU A 16 -23.32 -11.09 -4.78
C LEU A 16 -24.36 -9.99 -5.01
N ALA A 17 -24.63 -9.16 -4.01
CA ALA A 17 -25.53 -8.01 -4.13
C ALA A 17 -24.88 -6.90 -4.98
N LEU A 18 -23.65 -6.49 -4.65
CA LEU A 18 -22.93 -5.43 -5.36
C LEU A 18 -22.68 -5.81 -6.84
N ALA A 19 -22.31 -7.07 -7.11
CA ALA A 19 -22.09 -7.55 -8.47
C ALA A 19 -23.40 -7.57 -9.32
N LYS A 20 -24.57 -7.69 -8.67
CA LYS A 20 -25.87 -7.58 -9.34
C LYS A 20 -26.25 -6.12 -9.59
N GLU A 21 -25.93 -5.22 -8.67
CA GLU A 21 -26.24 -3.79 -8.75
C GLU A 21 -25.41 -3.06 -9.81
N VAL A 22 -24.12 -3.39 -9.92
CA VAL A 22 -23.22 -2.76 -10.91
C VAL A 22 -23.48 -3.23 -12.35
N GLY A 23 -24.19 -4.36 -12.52
CA GLY A 23 -24.51 -4.95 -13.82
C GLY A 23 -23.28 -5.54 -14.54
N ARG A 24 -23.47 -6.63 -15.28
CA ARG A 24 -22.36 -7.27 -16.06
C ARG A 24 -21.83 -6.38 -17.19
N ASP A 25 -22.62 -5.43 -17.68
CA ASP A 25 -22.32 -4.63 -18.88
C ASP A 25 -21.84 -3.19 -18.57
N GLY A 26 -21.89 -2.75 -17.30
CA GLY A 26 -21.38 -1.44 -16.87
C GLY A 26 -19.85 -1.36 -16.74
N TYR A 27 -19.17 -2.49 -16.95
CA TYR A 27 -17.74 -2.67 -16.69
C TYR A 27 -16.88 -2.64 -17.97
N ASN A 28 -17.04 -1.61 -18.82
CA ASN A 28 -16.27 -1.46 -20.07
C ASN A 28 -15.00 -0.58 -19.95
N GLY A 29 -14.58 -0.22 -18.74
CA GLY A 29 -13.34 0.54 -18.52
C GLY A 29 -12.13 -0.38 -18.54
N SER A 30 -11.13 -0.07 -19.38
CA SER A 30 -9.86 -0.79 -19.41
C SER A 30 -9.27 -0.91 -17.99
N THR A 31 -8.65 -2.05 -17.72
CA THR A 31 -8.06 -2.49 -16.45
C THR A 31 -7.25 -1.39 -15.74
N TRP A 32 -6.71 -0.44 -16.50
CA TRP A 32 -5.85 0.64 -16.07
C TRP A 32 -6.60 1.86 -15.45
N VAL A 33 -7.84 2.14 -15.87
CA VAL A 33 -8.66 3.26 -15.36
C VAL A 33 -8.98 3.11 -13.86
N GLN A 34 -9.02 1.89 -13.33
CA GLN A 34 -9.38 1.62 -11.94
C GLN A 34 -8.16 1.63 -11.00
N ALA A 35 -6.98 1.19 -11.44
CA ALA A 35 -5.72 1.43 -10.71
C ALA A 35 -5.44 2.93 -10.60
N LYS A 36 -5.69 3.67 -11.69
CA LYS A 36 -5.75 5.12 -11.68
C LYS A 36 -6.65 5.63 -10.58
N LYS A 37 -7.92 5.22 -10.52
CA LYS A 37 -8.86 5.67 -9.47
C LYS A 37 -8.41 5.37 -8.05
N LEU A 38 -7.73 4.25 -7.79
CA LEU A 38 -7.19 3.97 -6.45
C LEU A 38 -5.99 4.88 -6.14
N ALA A 39 -5.03 4.99 -7.05
CA ALA A 39 -3.86 5.87 -6.89
C ALA A 39 -4.27 7.34 -6.81
N ALA A 40 -5.12 7.78 -7.73
CA ALA A 40 -5.85 9.05 -7.77
C ALA A 40 -6.52 9.33 -6.44
N ARG A 41 -7.36 8.43 -5.93
CA ARG A 41 -8.10 8.68 -4.71
C ARG A 41 -7.20 8.75 -3.47
N ILE A 42 -6.18 7.88 -3.40
CA ILE A 42 -5.12 7.98 -2.39
C ILE A 42 -4.41 9.34 -2.49
N LEU A 43 -4.25 9.89 -3.69
CA LEU A 43 -3.64 11.19 -3.93
C LEU A 43 -4.64 12.37 -3.89
N GLU A 44 -5.96 12.14 -3.88
CA GLU A 44 -7.01 13.17 -3.85
C GLU A 44 -7.48 13.50 -2.43
N GLU A 45 -7.55 12.49 -1.52
CA GLU A 45 -8.13 12.64 -0.17
C GLU A 45 -7.42 13.69 0.73
N GLU A 46 -6.28 14.24 0.32
CA GLU A 46 -5.53 15.27 1.07
C GLU A 46 -5.36 16.63 0.34
N GLY A 47 -5.92 16.82 -0.87
CA GLY A 47 -5.49 17.96 -1.73
C GLY A 47 -4.03 17.83 -2.18
N ALA A 48 -3.52 16.60 -2.16
CA ALA A 48 -2.18 16.16 -2.52
C ALA A 48 -1.88 16.29 -4.03
N LEU A 49 -2.95 16.44 -4.81
CA LEU A 49 -2.95 16.90 -6.18
C LEU A 49 -4.02 17.99 -6.32
N PRO A 50 -3.72 19.17 -6.88
CA PRO A 50 -4.75 20.02 -7.45
C PRO A 50 -5.60 19.17 -8.42
N ASN A 51 -6.93 19.33 -8.40
CA ASN A 51 -7.85 18.65 -9.33
C ASN A 51 -7.43 18.78 -10.81
N ASP A 52 -6.59 19.77 -11.11
CA ASP A 52 -6.07 20.07 -12.44
C ASP A 52 -4.81 19.24 -12.80
N GLU A 53 -3.93 18.91 -11.84
CA GLU A 53 -2.75 18.05 -12.06
C GLU A 53 -3.11 16.56 -12.16
N MET A 54 -4.26 16.18 -11.63
CA MET A 54 -4.87 14.86 -11.84
C MET A 54 -5.26 14.58 -13.30
N ARG A 55 -5.41 15.64 -14.12
CA ARG A 55 -5.63 15.51 -15.56
C ARG A 55 -4.37 15.10 -16.32
N ASP A 56 -3.18 15.21 -15.69
CA ASP A 56 -1.87 14.91 -16.28
C ASP A 56 -1.40 13.47 -15.99
N PHE A 57 -2.31 12.58 -15.58
CA PHE A 57 -1.93 11.18 -15.39
C PHE A 57 -1.73 10.50 -16.75
N GLU A 58 -0.55 10.62 -17.31
CA GLU A 58 -0.23 10.17 -18.66
C GLU A 58 -0.04 8.65 -18.72
N GLU A 59 -0.64 8.02 -19.73
CA GLU A 59 -0.31 6.65 -20.15
C GLU A 59 1.03 6.70 -20.86
N GLU A 60 2.07 6.15 -20.25
CA GLU A 60 3.31 5.83 -20.95
C GLU A 60 3.38 4.32 -21.16
N LYS A 61 4.07 3.86 -22.21
CA LYS A 61 4.48 2.47 -22.32
C LYS A 61 5.97 2.40 -22.11
N ASN A 62 6.40 1.51 -21.22
CA ASN A 62 7.83 1.23 -21.10
C ASN A 62 8.38 0.61 -22.39
N ARG A 63 9.70 0.43 -22.47
CA ARG A 63 10.38 -0.16 -23.65
C ARG A 63 9.88 -1.57 -24.01
N ASP A 64 9.25 -2.27 -23.08
CA ASP A 64 8.67 -3.61 -23.25
C ASP A 64 7.17 -3.57 -23.61
N GLY A 65 6.59 -2.38 -23.83
CA GLY A 65 5.18 -2.18 -24.17
C GLY A 65 4.20 -2.24 -22.99
N LYS A 66 4.69 -2.33 -21.75
CA LYS A 66 3.87 -2.35 -20.53
C LYS A 66 3.41 -0.94 -20.19
N ILE A 67 2.12 -0.78 -19.90
CA ILE A 67 1.55 0.51 -19.50
C ILE A 67 2.15 0.93 -18.14
N ILE A 68 2.83 2.06 -18.13
CA ILE A 68 3.29 2.86 -17.00
C ILE A 68 2.30 4.02 -16.85
N GLY A 69 1.94 4.35 -15.61
CA GLY A 69 1.22 5.58 -15.33
C GLY A 69 2.11 6.59 -14.63
N ILE A 70 2.13 7.83 -15.13
CA ILE A 70 2.83 8.93 -14.45
C ILE A 70 1.79 9.68 -13.63
N ALA A 71 2.08 9.94 -12.35
CA ALA A 71 1.31 10.85 -11.51
C ALA A 71 2.23 11.99 -11.06
N ARG A 72 2.04 13.21 -11.55
CA ARG A 72 2.83 14.36 -11.07
C ARG A 72 2.20 14.84 -9.77
N SER A 73 2.91 14.79 -8.64
CA SER A 73 2.35 15.14 -7.32
C SER A 73 3.36 15.83 -6.40
N PHE A 74 2.96 16.89 -5.70
CA PHE A 74 3.78 17.60 -4.70
C PHE A 74 5.12 18.17 -5.20
N GLY A 75 5.18 18.67 -6.45
CA GLY A 75 6.41 19.24 -6.98
C GLY A 75 7.55 18.23 -7.20
N SER A 76 7.25 16.93 -7.20
CA SER A 76 8.16 15.84 -7.58
C SER A 76 7.42 14.78 -8.38
N ASP A 77 8.13 14.10 -9.27
CA ASP A 77 7.50 13.07 -10.09
C ASP A 77 7.33 11.76 -9.26
N VAL A 78 6.08 11.36 -9.01
CA VAL A 78 5.74 10.04 -8.44
C VAL A 78 5.33 9.11 -9.57
N HIS A 79 6.14 8.10 -9.82
CA HIS A 79 5.93 7.21 -10.96
C HIS A 79 5.27 5.92 -10.53
N VAL A 80 4.15 5.58 -11.18
CA VAL A 80 3.32 4.43 -10.85
C VAL A 80 3.57 3.33 -11.88
N LEU A 81 4.25 2.26 -11.46
CA LEU A 81 4.58 1.12 -12.31
C LEU A 81 3.73 -0.09 -11.92
N GLY A 82 2.91 -0.59 -12.84
CA GLY A 82 2.07 -1.76 -12.58
C GLY A 82 0.77 -1.81 -13.39
N ASP A 83 -0.10 -2.71 -12.99
CA ASP A 83 -1.46 -2.88 -13.51
C ASP A 83 -2.51 -2.81 -12.38
N ARG A 84 -3.76 -3.17 -12.71
CA ARG A 84 -4.90 -3.18 -11.78
C ARG A 84 -4.67 -4.02 -10.53
N ALA A 85 -4.02 -5.16 -10.69
CA ALA A 85 -3.84 -6.14 -9.63
C ALA A 85 -2.53 -5.94 -8.89
N SER A 86 -1.52 -5.33 -9.51
CA SER A 86 -0.18 -5.27 -8.94
C SER A 86 0.63 -4.08 -9.43
N GLY A 87 1.19 -3.31 -8.51
CA GLY A 87 2.14 -2.26 -8.86
C GLY A 87 2.81 -1.60 -7.66
N ALA A 88 3.56 -0.55 -7.92
CA ALA A 88 4.24 0.26 -6.93
C ALA A 88 4.44 1.71 -7.39
N ALA A 89 4.62 2.61 -6.43
CA ALA A 89 4.92 4.03 -6.64
C ALA A 89 6.39 4.31 -6.29
N PHE A 90 7.09 5.02 -7.17
CA PHE A 90 8.53 5.24 -7.14
C PHE A 90 8.92 6.70 -7.36
N SER A 91 10.16 7.05 -7.04
CA SER A 91 10.76 8.36 -7.34
C SER A 91 11.33 8.49 -8.76
N SER A 92 11.19 7.48 -9.62
CA SER A 92 11.70 7.48 -11.01
C SER A 92 10.79 6.59 -11.87
N PRO A 93 10.64 6.89 -13.17
CA PRO A 93 9.84 6.06 -14.08
C PRO A 93 10.52 4.72 -14.40
N ASP A 94 11.83 4.60 -14.15
CA ASP A 94 12.55 3.33 -14.25
C ASP A 94 12.78 2.76 -12.85
N GLU A 95 12.12 1.63 -12.55
CA GLU A 95 12.31 0.90 -11.29
C GLU A 95 13.77 0.56 -11.03
N LYS A 96 14.61 0.37 -12.06
CA LYS A 96 16.02 0.02 -11.86
C LYS A 96 16.84 1.20 -11.30
N THR A 97 16.41 2.43 -11.57
CA THR A 97 17.09 3.65 -11.13
C THR A 97 16.36 4.35 -9.98
N ALA A 98 15.12 3.96 -9.68
CA ALA A 98 14.34 4.50 -8.57
C ALA A 98 15.03 4.24 -7.22
N LEU A 99 15.50 5.29 -6.55
CA LEU A 99 16.05 5.19 -5.21
C LEU A 99 14.98 4.92 -4.15
N HIS A 100 13.75 5.40 -4.39
CA HIS A 100 12.65 5.30 -3.44
C HIS A 100 11.47 4.50 -3.99
N ARG A 101 10.85 3.69 -3.13
CA ARG A 101 9.53 3.07 -3.32
C ARG A 101 8.63 3.48 -2.17
N TYR A 102 7.64 4.31 -2.48
CA TYR A 102 6.73 4.87 -1.49
C TYR A 102 5.67 3.84 -1.06
N MET A 103 5.09 3.13 -2.03
CA MET A 103 4.10 2.09 -1.77
C MET A 103 4.12 0.97 -2.82
N LEU A 104 3.55 -0.17 -2.46
CA LEU A 104 3.32 -1.32 -3.33
C LEU A 104 1.93 -1.90 -3.05
N TRP A 105 1.20 -2.32 -4.08
CA TRP A 105 -0.11 -2.95 -3.90
C TRP A 105 -0.21 -4.31 -4.58
N ARG A 106 -1.08 -5.15 -4.01
CA ARG A 106 -1.56 -6.40 -4.59
C ARG A 106 -3.06 -6.52 -4.36
N LEU A 107 -3.86 -6.35 -5.41
CA LEU A 107 -5.30 -6.57 -5.41
C LEU A 107 -5.59 -7.92 -6.06
N PHE A 108 -6.46 -8.72 -5.46
CA PHE A 108 -6.82 -10.04 -5.96
C PHE A 108 -8.33 -10.22 -6.21
N ASP A 109 -9.16 -9.28 -5.79
CA ASP A 109 -10.49 -9.07 -6.38
C ASP A 109 -10.54 -7.68 -7.03
N PRO A 110 -10.47 -7.61 -8.37
CA PRO A 110 -10.34 -6.35 -9.06
C PRO A 110 -11.65 -5.54 -9.04
N MET A 111 -12.82 -6.15 -8.76
CA MET A 111 -14.14 -5.48 -8.84
C MET A 111 -14.36 -4.36 -7.80
N LEU A 112 -13.45 -4.17 -6.85
CA LEU A 112 -13.71 -3.43 -5.60
C LEU A 112 -13.07 -2.04 -5.49
N VAL A 113 -12.76 -1.39 -6.61
CA VAL A 113 -12.40 0.05 -6.61
C VAL A 113 -13.66 0.95 -6.70
N ALA A 114 -14.84 0.42 -6.41
CA ALA A 114 -16.05 1.23 -6.26
C ALA A 114 -15.94 2.09 -4.99
N PRO A 115 -16.27 3.39 -5.04
CA PRO A 115 -16.21 4.25 -3.85
C PRO A 115 -17.01 3.67 -2.67
N GLY A 116 -16.36 3.54 -1.50
CA GLY A 116 -16.97 2.99 -0.28
C GLY A 116 -16.88 1.46 -0.16
N ALA A 117 -16.22 0.79 -1.12
CA ALA A 117 -15.97 -0.65 -1.11
C ALA A 117 -14.50 -0.99 -0.81
N GLU A 118 -13.71 -0.03 -0.28
CA GLU A 118 -12.31 -0.23 0.05
C GLU A 118 -12.17 -1.37 1.06
N ARG A 119 -11.74 -2.53 0.60
CA ARG A 119 -11.57 -3.74 1.41
C ARG A 119 -10.14 -4.24 1.34
N TRP A 120 -9.18 -3.33 1.46
CA TRP A 120 -7.77 -3.68 1.47
C TRP A 120 -7.10 -3.32 2.79
N VAL A 121 -6.04 -4.04 3.08
CA VAL A 121 -5.25 -3.86 4.31
C VAL A 121 -4.02 -3.04 3.98
N ASN A 122 -3.79 -1.95 4.73
CA ASN A 122 -2.51 -1.27 4.75
C ASN A 122 -1.56 -2.01 5.69
N PHE A 123 -0.46 -2.56 5.18
CA PHE A 123 0.66 -3.01 6.01
C PHE A 123 1.74 -1.91 6.01
N VAL A 124 1.96 -1.29 7.17
CA VAL A 124 2.99 -0.27 7.35
C VAL A 124 4.27 -0.94 7.81
N MET A 125 5.27 -0.99 6.93
CA MET A 125 6.48 -1.78 7.09
C MET A 125 7.74 -0.92 7.15
N LEU A 126 8.89 -1.53 7.40
CA LEU A 126 10.16 -0.81 7.56
C LEU A 126 10.68 -0.22 6.24
N ASN A 127 11.04 -1.11 5.31
CA ASN A 127 11.98 -0.88 4.20
C ASN A 127 13.38 -0.44 4.74
N PRO A 128 14.50 -0.92 4.19
CA PRO A 128 14.75 -0.99 2.76
C PRO A 128 14.78 -2.45 2.27
N SER A 129 13.96 -2.77 1.29
CA SER A 129 14.04 -4.02 0.51
C SER A 129 13.78 -3.67 -0.95
N THR A 130 14.52 -4.28 -1.87
CA THR A 130 14.32 -4.09 -3.32
C THR A 130 13.17 -4.93 -3.87
N ALA A 131 12.22 -5.36 -3.03
CA ALA A 131 11.08 -6.19 -3.42
C ALA A 131 10.43 -5.70 -4.72
N ASP A 132 10.34 -6.60 -5.69
CA ASP A 132 9.86 -6.35 -7.05
C ASP A 132 8.33 -6.15 -7.06
N HIS A 133 7.85 -5.19 -7.86
CA HIS A 133 6.43 -4.97 -8.09
C HIS A 133 5.74 -6.10 -8.90
N GLN A 134 6.51 -7.02 -9.51
CA GLN A 134 6.00 -8.14 -10.31
C GLN A 134 5.90 -9.45 -9.53
N LYS A 135 6.89 -9.80 -8.72
CA LYS A 135 6.92 -11.04 -7.93
C LYS A 135 6.84 -10.77 -6.43
N PRO A 136 5.79 -11.23 -5.74
CA PRO A 136 5.73 -11.16 -4.29
C PRO A 136 6.94 -11.88 -3.67
N ASP A 137 7.69 -11.19 -2.82
CA ASP A 137 8.66 -11.86 -1.95
C ASP A 137 7.91 -12.66 -0.86
N LYS A 138 8.66 -13.33 0.03
CA LYS A 138 8.06 -14.12 1.12
C LYS A 138 7.21 -13.26 2.06
N THR A 139 7.58 -11.99 2.25
CA THR A 139 6.88 -11.04 3.11
C THR A 139 5.56 -10.61 2.49
N ILE A 140 5.58 -10.15 1.23
CA ILE A 140 4.37 -9.77 0.49
C ILE A 140 3.43 -10.97 0.36
N SER A 141 3.94 -12.16 0.06
CA SER A 141 3.15 -13.39 0.04
C SER A 141 2.47 -13.66 1.38
N ARG A 142 3.17 -13.38 2.49
CA ARG A 142 2.61 -13.52 3.84
C ARG A 142 1.48 -12.53 4.09
N CYS A 143 1.69 -11.26 3.77
CA CYS A 143 0.67 -10.21 3.91
C CYS A 143 -0.57 -10.51 3.07
N VAL A 144 -0.40 -10.96 1.81
CA VAL A 144 -1.52 -11.42 0.96
C VAL A 144 -2.26 -12.58 1.60
N GLY A 145 -1.54 -13.56 2.16
CA GLY A 145 -2.13 -14.69 2.87
C GLY A 145 -2.99 -14.26 4.07
N PHE A 146 -2.50 -13.31 4.88
CA PHE A 146 -3.26 -12.74 5.98
C PHE A 146 -4.51 -11.99 5.50
N ALA A 147 -4.37 -11.11 4.51
CA ALA A 147 -5.51 -10.35 3.98
C ALA A 147 -6.61 -11.26 3.43
N LYS A 148 -6.25 -12.31 2.69
CA LYS A 148 -7.19 -13.34 2.22
C LYS A 148 -7.87 -14.07 3.38
N LEU A 149 -7.10 -14.47 4.40
CA LEU A 149 -7.63 -15.15 5.58
C LEU A 149 -8.55 -14.25 6.41
N TRP A 150 -8.42 -12.92 6.32
CA TRP A 150 -9.32 -11.99 6.99
C TRP A 150 -10.50 -11.54 6.10
N GLY A 151 -10.59 -12.04 4.87
CA GLY A 151 -11.68 -11.71 3.94
C GLY A 151 -11.53 -10.35 3.26
N TYR A 152 -10.34 -9.77 3.24
CA TYR A 152 -10.01 -8.58 2.44
C TYR A 152 -9.69 -8.99 1.00
N ASP A 153 -9.58 -7.99 0.13
CA ASP A 153 -9.54 -8.10 -1.34
C ASP A 153 -8.22 -7.62 -1.95
N GLY A 154 -7.38 -7.03 -1.12
CA GLY A 154 -6.06 -6.59 -1.50
C GLY A 154 -5.23 -6.13 -0.30
N ILE A 155 -3.98 -5.81 -0.60
CA ILE A 155 -3.08 -5.14 0.32
C ILE A 155 -2.47 -3.93 -0.36
N VAL A 156 -2.20 -2.91 0.44
CA VAL A 156 -1.25 -1.85 0.13
C VAL A 156 -0.17 -1.90 1.20
N VAL A 157 1.09 -1.81 0.80
CA VAL A 157 2.24 -1.75 1.68
C VAL A 157 2.81 -0.35 1.58
N THR A 158 2.83 0.38 2.68
CA THR A 158 3.59 1.63 2.82
C THR A 158 4.78 1.42 3.72
N ASN A 159 5.80 2.27 3.57
CA ASN A 159 7.09 2.05 4.23
C ASN A 159 7.47 3.24 5.10
N LEU A 160 7.93 2.99 6.33
CA LEU A 160 8.51 4.01 7.19
C LEU A 160 9.61 4.78 6.46
N PHE A 161 10.47 4.07 5.75
CA PHE A 161 11.52 4.62 4.92
C PHE A 161 11.26 4.27 3.46
N SER A 162 11.31 5.20 2.52
CA SER A 162 11.05 4.86 1.12
C SER A 162 12.29 4.34 0.40
N TRP A 163 13.49 4.57 0.95
CA TRP A 163 14.76 4.12 0.37
C TRP A 163 14.77 2.62 0.07
N ARG A 164 15.28 2.25 -1.11
CA ARG A 164 15.40 0.87 -1.57
C ARG A 164 16.85 0.42 -1.47
N SER A 165 17.07 -0.69 -0.79
CA SER A 165 18.37 -1.35 -0.65
C SER A 165 18.13 -2.84 -0.42
N THR A 166 19.08 -3.68 -0.84
CA THR A 166 19.11 -5.10 -0.49
C THR A 166 19.65 -5.33 0.92
N ASP A 167 20.34 -4.33 1.47
CA ASP A 167 20.90 -4.33 2.81
C ASP A 167 20.25 -3.23 3.66
N ARG A 168 19.67 -3.62 4.79
CA ARG A 168 19.04 -2.71 5.74
C ARG A 168 20.04 -1.96 6.61
N SER A 169 21.25 -2.48 6.80
CA SER A 169 22.23 -1.84 7.68
C SER A 169 22.77 -0.52 7.12
N VAL A 170 22.54 -0.24 5.84
CA VAL A 170 22.91 1.05 5.22
C VAL A 170 21.94 2.18 5.58
N LEU A 171 20.74 1.88 6.07
CA LEU A 171 19.68 2.85 6.30
C LEU A 171 20.09 4.03 7.21
N PRO A 172 20.90 3.84 8.28
CA PRO A 172 21.39 4.94 9.10
C PRO A 172 22.26 5.94 8.33
N ASP A 173 23.00 5.46 7.32
CA ASP A 173 24.02 6.21 6.57
C ASP A 173 23.46 6.90 5.31
N VAL A 174 22.21 6.64 4.96
CA VAL A 174 21.53 7.33 3.85
C VAL A 174 21.16 8.75 4.30
N ASP A 175 21.41 9.73 3.42
CA ASP A 175 21.09 11.14 3.69
C ASP A 175 19.57 11.36 3.84
N ASP A 176 18.80 10.92 2.84
CA ASP A 176 17.33 10.94 2.84
C ASP A 176 16.76 9.50 2.79
N PRO A 177 16.75 8.75 3.90
CA PRO A 177 16.19 7.39 3.89
C PRO A 177 14.66 7.40 3.80
N GLU A 178 14.04 8.51 4.22
CA GLU A 178 12.59 8.69 4.27
C GLU A 178 12.00 8.97 2.88
N GLY A 179 12.79 9.57 1.97
CA GLY A 179 12.35 10.08 0.67
C GLY A 179 11.36 11.24 0.83
N ASP A 180 11.57 12.03 1.87
CA ASP A 180 10.66 13.09 2.31
C ASP A 180 11.19 14.49 2.01
N ALA A 181 12.16 14.62 1.09
CA ALA A 181 12.61 15.92 0.58
C ALA A 181 11.42 16.85 0.20
N ASN A 182 10.26 16.28 -0.14
CA ASN A 182 8.97 16.97 -0.38
C ASN A 182 7.77 16.36 0.39
N GLU A 183 7.97 15.74 1.56
CA GLU A 183 6.89 15.10 2.36
C GLU A 183 6.03 14.03 1.63
N VAL A 184 6.49 13.54 0.49
CA VAL A 184 5.75 12.61 -0.37
C VAL A 184 5.45 11.30 0.35
N ASN A 185 6.44 10.72 1.05
CA ASN A 185 6.28 9.43 1.67
C ASN A 185 5.33 9.52 2.87
N ILE A 186 5.51 10.50 3.76
CA ILE A 186 4.62 10.65 4.93
C ILE A 186 3.17 10.95 4.51
N THR A 187 2.96 11.69 3.42
CA THR A 187 1.62 11.99 2.92
C THR A 187 0.97 10.76 2.30
N LEU A 188 1.71 9.98 1.51
CA LEU A 188 1.21 8.70 1.00
C LEU A 188 0.86 7.72 2.14
N ILE A 189 1.70 7.62 3.18
CA ILE A 189 1.40 6.79 4.36
C ILE A 189 0.08 7.22 5.02
N ARG A 190 -0.14 8.53 5.20
CA ARG A 190 -1.36 9.10 5.78
C ARG A 190 -2.58 8.75 4.93
N SER A 191 -2.55 9.08 3.64
CA SER A 191 -3.68 8.86 2.73
C SER A 191 -4.03 7.38 2.63
N VAL A 192 -3.03 6.52 2.39
CA VAL A 192 -3.25 5.07 2.35
C VAL A 192 -3.77 4.56 3.70
N GLY A 193 -3.27 5.10 4.82
CA GLY A 193 -3.81 4.78 6.14
C GLY A 193 -5.31 5.08 6.25
N ARG A 194 -5.75 6.27 5.82
CA ARG A 194 -7.13 6.74 5.91
C ARG A 194 -8.09 5.98 4.99
N CYS A 195 -7.65 5.63 3.78
CA CYS A 195 -8.46 4.86 2.82
C CYS A 195 -8.53 3.35 3.14
N ALA A 196 -7.68 2.83 4.03
CA ALA A 196 -7.62 1.40 4.32
C ALA A 196 -8.75 0.95 5.24
N ALA A 197 -9.29 -0.25 4.98
CA ALA A 197 -10.23 -0.89 5.90
C ALA A 197 -9.56 -1.39 7.19
N LEU A 198 -8.25 -1.62 7.14
CA LEU A 198 -7.44 -2.08 8.25
C LEU A 198 -6.00 -1.61 8.06
N VAL A 199 -5.42 -1.01 9.11
CA VAL A 199 -4.01 -0.65 9.16
C VAL A 199 -3.27 -1.60 10.11
N VAL A 200 -2.19 -2.21 9.63
CA VAL A 200 -1.33 -3.14 10.38
C VAL A 200 0.11 -2.63 10.39
N CYS A 201 0.59 -2.22 11.55
CA CYS A 201 1.98 -1.87 11.82
C CYS A 201 2.86 -3.13 11.89
N ALA A 202 4.02 -3.09 11.23
CA ALA A 202 4.85 -4.29 10.97
C ALA A 202 6.34 -3.98 10.72
N TRP A 203 6.86 -2.85 11.22
CA TRP A 203 8.19 -2.35 10.88
C TRP A 203 9.37 -2.88 11.73
N GLY A 204 9.13 -3.54 12.86
CA GLY A 204 10.20 -4.06 13.72
C GLY A 204 11.11 -2.97 14.32
N ASN A 205 12.16 -3.39 15.03
CA ASN A 205 12.93 -2.50 15.91
C ASN A 205 13.58 -1.30 15.21
N ASP A 206 14.05 -1.47 13.97
CA ASP A 206 14.71 -0.41 13.21
C ASP A 206 13.76 0.74 12.84
N GLY A 207 12.45 0.59 13.00
CA GLY A 207 11.51 1.68 12.75
C GLY A 207 11.68 2.88 13.68
N TYR A 208 12.36 2.69 14.80
CA TYR A 208 12.70 3.78 15.72
C TYR A 208 13.88 4.64 15.25
N LEU A 209 14.59 4.24 14.19
CA LEU A 209 15.62 5.06 13.58
C LEU A 209 15.06 6.46 13.28
N ARG A 210 15.79 7.50 13.69
CA ARG A 210 15.44 8.92 13.50
C ARG A 210 14.05 9.32 14.04
N GLY A 211 13.49 8.53 14.97
CA GLY A 211 12.15 8.75 15.52
C GLY A 211 11.02 8.54 14.50
N ARG A 212 11.29 7.87 13.38
CA ARG A 212 10.37 7.77 12.24
C ARG A 212 9.06 7.06 12.58
N ALA A 213 9.12 5.96 13.34
CA ALA A 213 7.91 5.26 13.80
C ALA A 213 6.93 6.20 14.51
N GLY A 214 7.43 7.08 15.39
CA GLY A 214 6.59 8.04 16.12
C GLY A 214 5.88 9.04 15.19
N LYS A 215 6.60 9.58 14.21
CA LYS A 215 6.04 10.49 13.19
C LYS A 215 4.94 9.79 12.38
N VAL A 216 5.20 8.57 11.93
CA VAL A 216 4.25 7.77 11.14
C VAL A 216 3.03 7.39 11.97
N THR A 217 3.20 6.94 13.21
CA THR A 217 2.06 6.64 14.09
C THR A 217 1.17 7.85 14.33
N GLY A 218 1.72 9.06 14.35
CA GLY A 218 0.95 10.29 14.51
C GLY A 218 0.03 10.65 13.33
N VAL A 219 0.25 10.06 12.15
CA VAL A 219 -0.59 10.32 10.95
C VAL A 219 -1.49 9.15 10.57
N LEU A 220 -1.30 7.98 11.16
CA LEU A 220 -2.12 6.80 10.92
C LEU A 220 -3.44 6.87 11.71
N PRO A 221 -4.54 6.32 11.18
CA PRO A 221 -5.74 6.09 11.98
C PRO A 221 -5.50 4.95 12.99
N SER A 222 -6.56 4.48 13.67
CA SER A 222 -6.49 3.33 14.59
C SER A 222 -5.80 2.12 13.96
N ALA A 223 -4.55 1.87 14.34
CA ALA A 223 -3.73 0.81 13.80
C ALA A 223 -3.75 -0.46 14.68
N LYS A 224 -3.40 -1.59 14.07
CA LYS A 224 -3.22 -2.88 14.71
C LYS A 224 -1.78 -3.36 14.54
N CYS A 225 -1.38 -4.37 15.29
CA CYS A 225 -0.13 -5.10 15.08
C CYS A 225 -0.32 -6.59 15.44
N PHE A 226 0.59 -7.46 15.01
CA PHE A 226 0.56 -8.88 15.40
C PHE A 226 1.05 -9.07 16.84
N ARG A 227 2.26 -8.60 17.10
CA ARG A 227 2.98 -8.67 18.37
C ARG A 227 3.86 -7.45 18.53
N ILE A 228 4.32 -7.23 19.74
CA ILE A 228 5.23 -6.16 20.11
C ILE A 228 6.52 -6.83 20.59
N THR A 229 7.66 -6.39 20.06
CA THR A 229 8.99 -6.83 20.48
C THR A 229 9.30 -6.38 21.91
N LYS A 230 10.41 -6.85 22.49
CA LYS A 230 10.85 -6.37 23.80
C LYS A 230 11.18 -4.87 23.79
N GLU A 231 11.61 -4.38 22.63
CA GLU A 231 11.97 -2.98 22.38
C GLU A 231 10.74 -2.12 22.06
N GLY A 232 9.54 -2.69 22.06
CA GLY A 232 8.28 -1.96 21.87
C GLY A 232 7.82 -1.84 20.42
N ALA A 233 8.54 -2.39 19.44
CA ALA A 233 8.20 -2.26 18.02
C ALA A 233 7.21 -3.34 17.55
N PRO A 234 6.40 -3.10 16.50
CA PRO A 234 5.51 -4.10 15.96
C PRO A 234 6.28 -5.16 15.17
N GLU A 235 6.10 -6.43 15.50
CA GLU A 235 6.84 -7.51 14.87
C GLU A 235 6.48 -7.70 13.39
N HIS A 236 7.48 -8.10 12.61
CA HIS A 236 7.39 -8.31 11.18
C HIS A 236 6.51 -9.54 10.83
N PRO A 237 5.68 -9.49 9.77
CA PRO A 237 4.69 -10.52 9.45
C PRO A 237 5.30 -11.87 9.04
N LEU A 238 6.50 -11.88 8.46
CA LEU A 238 7.11 -13.05 7.82
C LEU A 238 7.06 -14.33 8.69
N TYR A 239 7.29 -14.19 9.99
CA TYR A 239 7.34 -15.32 10.93
C TYR A 239 6.09 -15.45 11.81
N MET A 240 5.07 -14.62 11.59
CA MET A 240 3.82 -14.71 12.33
C MET A 240 3.05 -15.97 11.92
N PRO A 241 2.47 -16.73 12.86
CA PRO A 241 1.56 -17.84 12.55
C PRO A 241 0.33 -17.38 11.74
N ALA A 242 -0.24 -18.24 10.90
CA ALA A 242 -1.38 -17.85 10.04
C ALA A 242 -2.60 -17.44 10.85
N LYS A 243 -2.80 -18.07 12.01
CA LYS A 243 -3.87 -17.78 12.95
C LYS A 243 -3.49 -16.71 13.99
N GLN A 244 -2.40 -15.97 13.78
CA GLN A 244 -2.02 -14.90 14.70
C GLN A 244 -3.08 -13.81 14.68
N GLU A 245 -3.71 -13.58 15.83
CA GLU A 245 -4.65 -12.48 16.00
C GLU A 245 -3.94 -11.14 16.07
N LEU A 246 -4.61 -10.12 15.52
CA LEU A 246 -4.19 -8.73 15.61
C LEU A 246 -4.64 -8.12 16.95
N ARG A 247 -3.77 -7.30 17.52
CA ARG A 247 -4.06 -6.47 18.70
C ARG A 247 -3.99 -4.99 18.34
N ALA A 248 -4.57 -4.13 19.19
CA ALA A 248 -4.40 -2.69 19.04
C ALA A 248 -2.90 -2.33 19.09
N TRP A 249 -2.46 -1.47 18.17
CA TRP A 249 -1.18 -0.80 18.31
C TRP A 249 -1.31 0.28 19.40
N PRO A 250 -0.43 0.28 20.43
CA PRO A 250 -0.53 1.20 21.57
C PRO A 250 -0.22 2.65 21.20
#